data_AF-A0AAW5JMQ1-F1
#
_entry.id   AF-A0AAW5JMQ1-F1
#
_cell.length_a   1.000
_cell.length_b   1.000
_cell.length_c   1.000
_cell.angle_alpha   90.00
_cell.angle_beta   90.00
_cell.angle_gamma   90.00
#
_symmetry.space_group_name_H-M   'P 1'
#
loop_
_entity.id
_entity.type
_entity.pdbx_description
1 polymer ?
#
loop_
_entity_poly.entity_id
_entity_poly.type
_entity_poly.pdbx_seq_one_letter_code
_entity_poly.pdbx_strand_id
1 'polypeptide(L)'
;MYHHGILGQKWGVRRFQNKDGTLTAAGQKRLEKKDANWAHKNHDKIVSKARKDVSKELDQYANQLLKNPSSVTSKGKISSSAINSYNRKMAELMNESVKNVIAPSGRVVQFVAKRGEVGVHMALADRGYDMQQLKNGIWASGRVAYKKKNVDMV
;
A
#
# COMPACT_ATOMS: atom_id res chain seq x y z
N MET A 1 -22.68 11.26 30.54
CA MET A 1 -21.58 11.10 29.55
C MET A 1 -21.58 12.33 28.67
N TYR A 2 -20.57 13.20 28.76
CA TYR A 2 -20.53 14.46 28.01
C TYR A 2 -19.99 14.19 26.59
N HIS A 3 -20.80 14.43 25.57
CA HIS A 3 -20.34 14.44 24.19
C HIS A 3 -19.82 15.84 23.87
N HIS A 4 -18.50 16.03 23.90
CA HIS A 4 -17.90 17.25 23.38
C HIS A 4 -18.07 17.28 21.86
N GLY A 5 -18.91 18.18 21.36
CA GLY A 5 -18.94 18.53 19.93
C GLY A 5 -17.59 19.11 19.48
N ILE A 6 -17.36 19.20 18.17
CA ILE A 6 -16.12 19.80 17.65
C ILE A 6 -16.15 21.31 17.98
N LEU A 7 -15.10 21.78 18.68
CA LEU A 7 -14.95 23.18 19.06
C LEU A 7 -15.12 24.11 17.84
N GLY A 8 -16.15 24.96 17.87
CA GLY A 8 -16.49 25.92 16.81
C GLY A 8 -17.52 25.45 15.76
N GLN A 9 -18.16 24.30 15.94
CA GLN A 9 -19.21 23.83 15.04
C GLN A 9 -20.57 24.47 15.43
N LYS A 10 -20.95 25.55 14.73
CA LYS A 10 -22.28 26.16 14.84
C LYS A 10 -23.29 25.33 14.03
N TRP A 11 -24.52 25.19 14.51
CA TRP A 11 -25.61 24.63 13.71
C TRP A 11 -25.70 25.40 12.38
N GLY A 12 -25.52 24.71 11.25
CA GLY A 12 -25.55 25.32 9.91
C GLY A 12 -24.20 25.66 9.25
N VAL A 13 -23.06 25.66 9.96
CA VAL A 13 -21.73 25.95 9.35
C VAL A 13 -20.95 24.66 9.08
N ARG A 14 -20.87 24.28 7.80
CA ARG A 14 -20.07 23.13 7.34
C ARG A 14 -18.59 23.49 7.27
N ARG A 15 -17.83 23.28 8.36
CA ARG A 15 -16.38 23.61 8.41
C ARG A 15 -15.50 22.75 7.48
N PHE A 16 -15.90 21.50 7.24
CA PHE A 16 -15.10 20.51 6.51
C PHE A 16 -15.79 20.00 5.23
N GLN A 17 -16.98 20.49 4.93
CA GLN A 17 -17.76 20.10 3.76
C GLN A 17 -18.24 21.35 3.02
N ASN A 18 -18.17 21.32 1.70
CA ASN A 18 -18.76 22.33 0.83
C ASN A 18 -20.30 22.20 0.83
N LYS A 19 -20.98 23.17 0.23
CA LYS A 19 -22.46 23.17 0.13
C LYS A 19 -23.00 21.97 -0.65
N ASP A 20 -22.24 21.51 -1.64
CA ASP A 20 -22.52 20.31 -2.45
C ASP A 20 -22.24 18.97 -1.74
N GLY A 21 -21.70 19.00 -0.51
CA GLY A 21 -21.38 17.81 0.28
C GLY A 21 -19.96 17.25 0.08
N THR A 22 -19.18 17.80 -0.86
CA THR A 22 -17.76 17.45 -1.03
C THR A 22 -16.93 17.98 0.13
N LEU A 23 -15.72 17.45 0.35
CA LEU A 23 -14.84 17.95 1.43
C LEU A 23 -14.17 19.28 1.04
N THR A 24 -14.05 20.20 1.99
CA THR A 24 -13.16 21.35 1.84
C THR A 24 -11.70 20.89 1.84
N ALA A 25 -10.76 21.71 1.37
CA ALA A 25 -9.32 21.39 1.45
C ALA A 25 -8.87 21.08 2.89
N ALA A 26 -9.42 21.77 3.89
CA ALA A 26 -9.17 21.47 5.30
C ALA A 26 -9.78 20.12 5.73
N GLY A 27 -10.95 19.77 5.18
CA GLY A 27 -11.58 18.46 5.37
C GLY A 27 -10.75 17.32 4.79
N GLN A 28 -10.22 17.49 3.57
CA GLN A 28 -9.33 16.53 2.91
C GLN A 28 -8.05 16.30 3.71
N LYS A 29 -7.32 17.37 4.06
CA LYS A 29 -6.10 17.28 4.89
C LYS A 29 -6.34 16.59 6.22
N ARG A 30 -7.47 16.88 6.88
CA ARG A 30 -7.83 16.21 8.14
C ARG A 30 -8.06 14.72 7.93
N LEU A 31 -8.66 14.32 6.82
CA LEU A 31 -8.92 12.92 6.49
C LEU A 31 -7.63 12.18 6.13
N GLU A 32 -6.75 12.80 5.34
CA GLU A 32 -5.41 12.29 5.04
C GLU A 32 -4.60 12.03 6.32
N LYS A 33 -4.61 12.98 7.27
CA LYS A 33 -3.96 12.80 8.57
C LYS A 33 -4.54 11.63 9.37
N LYS A 34 -5.85 11.44 9.33
CA LYS A 34 -6.50 10.30 10.00
C LYS A 34 -6.06 8.98 9.38
N ASP A 35 -5.98 8.93 8.06
CA ASP A 35 -5.51 7.75 7.35
C ASP A 35 -4.05 7.45 7.65
N ALA A 36 -3.16 8.45 7.61
CA ALA A 36 -1.75 8.25 7.94
C ALA A 36 -1.59 7.69 9.37
N ASN A 37 -2.28 8.29 10.34
CA ASN A 37 -2.26 7.80 11.73
C ASN A 37 -2.83 6.38 11.86
N TRP A 38 -3.92 6.08 11.16
CA TRP A 38 -4.52 4.75 11.14
C TRP A 38 -3.55 3.75 10.52
N ALA A 39 -2.90 4.12 9.42
CA ALA A 39 -2.01 3.26 8.67
C ALA A 39 -0.75 2.96 9.46
N HIS A 40 -0.10 3.96 10.08
CA HIS A 40 1.01 3.73 11.00
C HIS A 40 0.63 2.83 12.18
N LYS A 41 -0.54 3.06 12.81
CA LYS A 41 -0.98 2.25 13.95
C LYS A 41 -1.28 0.80 13.59
N ASN A 42 -1.76 0.55 12.37
CA ASN A 42 -2.17 -0.78 11.93
C ASN A 42 -1.14 -1.46 11.01
N HIS A 43 -0.07 -0.77 10.60
CA HIS A 43 0.90 -1.23 9.63
C HIS A 43 1.41 -2.63 9.95
N ASP A 44 2.01 -2.80 11.13
CA ASP A 44 2.63 -4.08 11.51
C ASP A 44 1.61 -5.21 11.61
N LYS A 45 0.39 -4.90 12.09
CA LYS A 45 -0.70 -5.87 12.18
C LYS A 45 -1.19 -6.31 10.81
N ILE A 46 -1.37 -5.37 9.87
CA ILE A 46 -1.82 -5.67 8.51
C ILE A 46 -0.74 -6.45 7.77
N VAL A 47 0.51 -6.00 7.83
CA VAL A 47 1.66 -6.64 7.17
C VAL A 47 1.90 -8.04 7.73
N SER A 48 1.93 -8.21 9.05
CA SER A 48 2.17 -9.53 9.66
C SER A 48 1.06 -10.51 9.33
N LYS A 49 -0.21 -10.08 9.39
CA LYS A 49 -1.35 -10.92 8.99
C LYS A 49 -1.27 -11.31 7.52
N ALA A 50 -1.11 -10.34 6.63
CA ALA A 50 -1.01 -10.59 5.19
C ALA A 50 0.16 -11.54 4.87
N ARG A 51 1.35 -11.32 5.46
CA ARG A 51 2.51 -12.22 5.30
C ARG A 51 2.24 -13.64 5.78
N LYS A 52 1.54 -13.79 6.91
CA LYS A 52 1.18 -15.11 7.46
C LYS A 52 0.20 -15.84 6.54
N ASP A 53 -0.77 -15.12 5.98
CA ASP A 53 -1.78 -15.71 5.11
C ASP A 53 -1.16 -16.18 3.78
N VAL A 54 -0.16 -15.46 3.26
CA VAL A 54 0.46 -15.76 1.95
C VAL A 54 1.74 -16.61 2.03
N SER A 55 2.28 -16.87 3.22
CA SER A 55 3.63 -17.45 3.38
C SER A 55 3.81 -18.77 2.64
N LYS A 56 2.86 -19.68 2.78
CA LYS A 56 2.90 -21.01 2.13
C LYS A 56 2.98 -20.91 0.61
N GLU A 57 2.18 -20.04 0.01
CA GLU A 57 2.17 -19.86 -1.45
C GLU A 57 3.44 -19.16 -1.94
N LEU A 58 3.95 -18.19 -1.16
CA LEU A 58 5.22 -17.55 -1.45
C LEU A 58 6.40 -18.52 -1.39
N ASP A 59 6.44 -19.42 -0.41
CA ASP A 59 7.49 -20.42 -0.31
C ASP A 59 7.45 -21.38 -1.50
N GLN A 60 6.26 -21.80 -1.92
CA GLN A 60 6.08 -22.62 -3.12
C GLN A 60 6.56 -21.89 -4.38
N TYR A 61 6.16 -20.64 -4.55
CA TYR A 61 6.57 -19.81 -5.69
C TYR A 61 8.08 -19.55 -5.70
N ALA A 62 8.68 -19.28 -4.54
CA ALA A 62 10.12 -19.09 -4.40
C ALA A 62 10.89 -20.35 -4.79
N ASN A 63 10.45 -21.53 -4.34
CA ASN A 63 11.03 -22.80 -4.71
C ASN A 63 10.92 -23.08 -6.22
N GLN A 64 9.78 -22.76 -6.84
CA GLN A 64 9.61 -22.86 -8.29
C GLN A 64 10.54 -21.90 -9.04
N LEU A 65 10.66 -20.66 -8.55
CA LEU A 65 11.48 -19.64 -9.16
C LEU A 65 12.97 -20.01 -9.14
N LEU A 66 13.46 -20.53 -8.02
CA LEU A 66 14.88 -20.90 -7.83
C LEU A 66 15.29 -22.16 -8.61
N LYS A 67 14.33 -23.01 -9.02
CA LYS A 67 14.62 -24.16 -9.91
C LYS A 67 15.09 -23.71 -11.30
N ASN A 68 14.70 -22.51 -11.74
CA ASN A 68 15.11 -21.98 -13.04
C ASN A 68 16.56 -21.45 -12.96
N PRO A 69 17.50 -21.94 -13.79
CA PRO A 69 18.89 -21.48 -13.77
C PRO A 69 19.04 -19.96 -13.99
N SER A 70 18.15 -19.35 -14.79
CA SER A 70 18.13 -17.90 -15.06
C SER A 70 17.74 -17.04 -13.84
N SER A 71 17.28 -17.65 -12.75
CA SER A 71 16.97 -16.95 -11.50
C SER A 71 18.21 -16.63 -10.67
N VAL A 72 19.36 -17.20 -11.02
CA VAL A 72 20.63 -16.99 -10.34
C VAL A 72 21.65 -16.43 -11.34
N THR A 73 22.41 -15.44 -10.91
CA THR A 73 23.52 -14.88 -11.69
C THR A 73 24.71 -15.83 -11.67
N SER A 74 25.66 -15.64 -12.59
CA SER A 74 26.92 -16.41 -12.60
C SER A 74 27.70 -16.35 -11.27
N LYS A 75 27.46 -15.34 -10.45
CA LYS A 75 28.07 -15.14 -9.12
C LYS A 75 27.30 -15.82 -7.98
N GLY A 76 26.28 -16.64 -8.28
CA GLY A 76 25.45 -17.32 -7.28
C GLY A 76 24.42 -16.43 -6.57
N LYS A 77 24.32 -15.15 -6.93
CA LYS A 77 23.31 -14.22 -6.37
C LYS A 77 21.99 -14.33 -7.11
N ILE A 78 20.86 -14.17 -6.42
CA ILE A 78 19.53 -14.11 -7.05
C ILE A 78 19.50 -12.95 -8.06
N SER A 79 19.00 -13.22 -9.27
CA SER A 79 18.90 -12.22 -10.33
C SER A 79 17.86 -11.16 -9.97
N SER A 80 18.09 -9.92 -10.40
CA SER A 80 17.15 -8.83 -10.18
C SER A 80 15.77 -9.11 -10.80
N SER A 81 15.73 -9.84 -11.92
CA SER A 81 14.49 -10.30 -12.55
C SER A 81 13.71 -11.25 -11.63
N ALA A 82 14.39 -12.21 -11.00
CA ALA A 82 13.79 -13.13 -10.04
C ALA A 82 13.31 -12.42 -8.77
N ILE A 83 14.09 -11.48 -8.22
CA ILE A 83 13.63 -10.66 -7.09
C ILE A 83 12.35 -9.89 -7.48
N ASN A 84 12.34 -9.27 -8.65
CA ASN A 84 11.18 -8.50 -9.11
C ASN A 84 9.96 -9.39 -9.38
N SER A 85 10.12 -10.62 -9.86
CA SER A 85 8.99 -11.56 -10.03
C SER A 85 8.45 -12.03 -8.68
N TYR A 86 9.34 -12.37 -7.74
CA TYR A 86 8.98 -12.69 -6.36
C TYR A 86 8.21 -11.55 -5.68
N ASN A 87 8.72 -10.32 -5.74
CA ASN A 87 8.08 -9.15 -5.14
C ASN A 87 6.70 -8.85 -5.76
N ARG A 88 6.54 -9.06 -7.07
CA ARG A 88 5.25 -8.89 -7.77
C ARG A 88 4.22 -9.91 -7.29
N LYS A 89 4.61 -11.19 -7.21
CA LYS A 89 3.73 -12.25 -6.68
C LYS A 89 3.41 -12.01 -5.19
N MET A 90 4.37 -11.55 -4.39
CA MET A 90 4.14 -11.13 -3.01
C MET A 90 3.14 -9.99 -2.90
N ALA A 91 3.26 -8.96 -3.73
CA ALA A 91 2.31 -7.85 -3.75
C ALA A 91 0.90 -8.32 -4.12
N GLU A 92 0.78 -9.13 -5.18
CA GLU A 92 -0.48 -9.71 -5.64
C GLU A 92 -1.20 -10.48 -4.53
N LEU A 93 -0.52 -11.45 -3.91
CA LEU A 93 -1.11 -12.26 -2.85
C LEU A 93 -1.46 -11.45 -1.61
N MET A 94 -0.58 -10.53 -1.22
CA MET A 94 -0.86 -9.68 -0.07
C MET A 94 -2.07 -8.78 -0.34
N ASN A 95 -2.25 -8.28 -1.57
CA ASN A 95 -3.43 -7.51 -1.97
C ASN A 95 -4.72 -8.32 -1.87
N GLU A 96 -4.70 -9.59 -2.25
CA GLU A 96 -5.85 -10.49 -2.10
C GLU A 96 -6.22 -10.66 -0.62
N SER A 97 -5.23 -10.89 0.25
CA SER A 97 -5.46 -11.04 1.69
C SER A 97 -6.02 -9.78 2.36
N VAL A 98 -5.65 -8.58 1.89
CA VAL A 98 -6.07 -7.30 2.49
C VAL A 98 -7.20 -6.60 1.74
N LYS A 99 -7.85 -7.26 0.77
CA LYS A 99 -8.92 -6.69 -0.06
C LYS A 99 -10.02 -5.99 0.72
N ASN A 100 -10.35 -6.50 1.91
CA ASN A 100 -11.41 -5.98 2.78
C ASN A 100 -10.91 -4.95 3.81
N VAL A 101 -9.63 -4.61 3.80
CA VAL A 101 -9.03 -3.65 4.73
C VAL A 101 -9.15 -2.24 4.16
N ILE A 102 -9.91 -1.41 4.85
CA ILE A 102 -10.29 -0.06 4.42
C ILE A 102 -9.85 0.95 5.47
N ALA A 103 -9.22 2.03 5.03
CA ALA A 103 -8.84 3.16 5.86
C ALA A 103 -10.05 4.05 6.20
N PRO A 104 -9.99 4.91 7.22
CA PRO A 104 -11.09 5.81 7.61
C PRO A 104 -11.67 6.67 6.49
N SER A 105 -10.87 7.04 5.48
CA SER A 105 -11.32 7.76 4.28
C SER A 105 -12.11 6.94 3.27
N GLY A 106 -12.07 5.60 3.38
CA GLY A 106 -12.55 4.70 2.35
C GLY A 106 -11.46 4.23 1.37
N ARG A 107 -10.23 4.75 1.47
CA ARG A 107 -9.06 4.23 0.75
C ARG A 107 -8.77 2.78 1.12
N VAL A 108 -8.23 2.03 0.17
CA VAL A 108 -7.90 0.62 0.32
C VAL A 108 -6.41 0.45 0.56
N VAL A 109 -6.05 -0.57 1.34
CA VAL A 109 -4.66 -0.96 1.51
C VAL A 109 -4.19 -1.70 0.25
N GLN A 110 -3.03 -1.30 -0.26
CA GLN A 110 -2.40 -1.91 -1.42
C GLN A 110 -0.92 -2.14 -1.13
N PHE A 111 -0.41 -3.26 -1.59
CA PHE A 111 0.99 -3.65 -1.56
C PHE A 111 1.59 -3.50 -2.95
N VAL A 112 2.80 -2.95 -2.99
CA VAL A 112 3.52 -2.69 -4.22
C VAL A 112 4.93 -3.27 -4.16
N ALA A 113 5.36 -3.92 -5.23
CA ALA A 113 6.68 -4.52 -5.32
C ALA A 113 7.81 -3.50 -5.15
N LYS A 114 8.78 -3.81 -4.28
CA LYS A 114 10.03 -3.06 -4.19
C LYS A 114 10.90 -3.31 -5.41
N ARG A 115 11.63 -2.28 -5.82
CA ARG A 115 12.64 -2.36 -6.87
C ARG A 115 14.05 -2.36 -6.27
N GLY A 116 14.84 -3.36 -6.62
CA GLY A 116 16.24 -3.49 -6.18
C GLY A 116 16.42 -4.16 -4.81
N GLU A 117 15.35 -4.28 -4.03
CA GLU A 117 15.30 -4.97 -2.74
C GLU A 117 14.25 -6.07 -2.77
N VAL A 118 14.37 -7.08 -1.91
CA VAL A 118 13.33 -8.09 -1.70
C VAL A 118 12.21 -7.51 -0.83
N GLY A 119 10.95 -7.71 -1.23
CA GLY A 119 9.77 -7.35 -0.48
C GLY A 119 8.83 -6.37 -1.19
N VAL A 120 7.89 -5.85 -0.41
CA VAL A 120 6.82 -4.95 -0.87
C VAL A 120 6.67 -3.75 0.08
N HIS A 121 6.14 -2.65 -0.43
CA HIS A 121 5.68 -1.50 0.33
C HIS A 121 4.17 -1.57 0.55
N MET A 122 3.69 -1.12 1.70
CA MET A 122 2.28 -0.85 1.93
C MET A 122 1.96 0.59 1.53
N ALA A 123 0.84 0.80 0.85
CA ALA A 123 0.35 2.11 0.43
C ALA A 123 -1.16 2.18 0.62
N LEU A 124 -1.69 3.39 0.76
CA LEU A 124 -3.12 3.66 0.73
C LEU A 124 -3.50 4.23 -0.63
N ALA A 125 -4.42 3.57 -1.32
CA ALA A 125 -4.87 3.97 -2.64
C ALA A 125 -6.38 4.23 -2.67
N ASP A 126 -6.81 5.11 -3.57
CA ASP A 126 -8.23 5.28 -3.85
C ASP A 126 -8.82 4.01 -4.46
N ARG A 127 -10.12 3.79 -4.25
CA ARG A 127 -10.83 2.63 -4.83
C ARG A 127 -10.77 2.73 -6.35
N GLY A 128 -10.22 1.69 -6.99
CA GLY A 128 -10.05 1.65 -8.44
C GLY A 128 -8.77 2.32 -8.95
N TYR A 129 -7.81 2.67 -8.08
CA TYR A 129 -6.50 3.14 -8.53
C TYR A 129 -5.83 2.11 -9.46
N ASP A 130 -5.36 2.58 -10.61
CA ASP A 130 -4.72 1.73 -11.61
C ASP A 130 -3.31 1.30 -11.19
N MET A 131 -3.24 0.09 -10.63
CA MET A 131 -1.98 -0.51 -10.17
C MET A 131 -1.04 -0.89 -11.32
N GLN A 132 -1.50 -0.95 -12.58
CA GLN A 132 -0.62 -1.23 -13.72
C GLN A 132 0.45 -0.16 -13.88
N GLN A 133 0.19 1.06 -13.38
CA GLN A 133 1.18 2.12 -13.39
C GLN A 133 2.42 1.81 -12.55
N LEU A 134 2.31 0.88 -11.61
CA LEU A 134 3.34 0.45 -10.66
C LEU A 134 3.93 -0.93 -10.99
N LYS A 135 3.59 -1.51 -12.15
CA LYS A 135 4.02 -2.85 -12.57
C LYS A 135 5.54 -3.06 -12.57
N ASN A 136 6.31 -1.98 -12.73
CA ASN A 136 7.77 -2.00 -12.78
C ASN A 136 8.43 -1.85 -11.38
N GLY A 137 7.63 -1.83 -10.33
CA GLY A 137 8.03 -1.62 -8.94
C GLY A 137 8.25 -0.16 -8.57
N ILE A 138 8.46 0.06 -7.28
CA ILE A 138 8.74 1.37 -6.68
C ILE A 138 10.09 1.30 -5.95
N TRP A 139 10.86 2.37 -6.03
CA TRP A 139 12.08 2.53 -5.24
C TRP A 139 11.77 2.80 -3.77
N ALA A 140 12.71 2.54 -2.86
CA ALA A 140 12.53 2.83 -1.43
C ALA A 140 12.15 4.29 -1.12
N SER A 141 12.45 5.23 -2.03
CA SER A 141 12.05 6.63 -1.93
C SER A 141 10.58 6.91 -2.29
N GLY A 142 9.80 5.91 -2.70
CA GLY A 142 8.42 6.08 -3.18
C GLY A 142 8.32 6.47 -4.65
N ARG A 143 9.46 6.63 -5.35
CA ARG A 143 9.49 6.95 -6.77
C ARG A 143 9.10 5.75 -7.62
N VAL A 144 8.14 5.92 -8.51
CA VAL A 144 7.72 4.89 -9.46
C VAL A 144 8.84 4.60 -10.46
N ALA A 145 9.15 3.33 -10.68
CA ALA A 145 10.21 2.96 -11.61
C ALA A 145 9.91 3.46 -13.03
N TYR A 146 10.93 4.07 -13.64
CA TYR A 146 10.89 4.65 -14.99
C TYR A 146 9.84 5.76 -15.20
N LYS A 147 9.32 6.34 -14.12
CA LYS A 147 8.43 7.51 -14.16
C LYS A 147 8.94 8.61 -13.24
N LYS A 148 8.49 9.85 -13.46
CA LYS A 148 8.77 11.02 -12.61
C LYS A 148 7.72 11.25 -11.51
N LYS A 149 6.94 10.22 -11.17
CA LYS A 149 5.85 10.30 -10.18
C LYS A 149 6.24 9.54 -8.90
N ASN A 150 5.74 10.01 -7.76
CA ASN A 150 5.89 9.36 -6.46
C ASN A 150 4.55 8.80 -5.98
N VAL A 151 4.61 7.76 -5.17
CA VAL A 151 3.48 7.16 -4.48
C VAL A 151 3.66 7.37 -2.98
N ASP A 152 2.58 7.76 -2.31
CA ASP A 152 2.56 7.88 -0.87
C ASP A 152 2.48 6.49 -0.25
N MET A 153 3.58 6.09 0.39
CA MET A 153 3.70 4.83 1.11
C MET A 153 3.43 5.07 2.60
N VAL A 154 3.02 4.00 3.29
CA VAL A 154 2.76 4.01 4.74
C VAL A 154 3.98 3.49 5.50
#